data_AF-A0A349YAQ8-F1
#
_entry.id   AF-A0A349YAQ8-F1
#
_cell.length_a   1.000
_cell.length_b   1.000
_cell.length_c   1.000
_cell.angle_alpha   90.00
_cell.angle_beta   90.00
_cell.angle_gamma   90.00
#
_symmetry.space_group_name_H-M   'P 1'
#
loop_
_entity.id
_entity.type
_entity.pdbx_description
1 polymer ?
#
loop_
_entity_poly.entity_id
_entity_poly.type
_entity_poly.pdbx_seq_one_letter_code
_entity_poly.pdbx_strand_id
1 'polypeptide(L)'
;SKGVTAAVVTADDGEHLVLTAVDAGSKGALKVSASGGNGGLAALQYDGTDASTMDVMVEAKDAVVVVDGFTRTSSSNTITDLVPGVSLTLTKAKEGETQTLTISPDNSTLKTNLNAFITAYNSIQSTLKNSSAYNAETGTASTMTGDAMVRGLQQQLRGQISANVNDLKALGVTIAADGTLSLNSTTLDTALSKNPEAATKLFGAEGAMGKPLTELLKSNLDATTGTITQRTSSLNKQIKALEKQLDDLDARMEKVSDRYTKQFTAMETLVTQMQSASSSLASQLTS
;
A
#
# COMPACT_ATOMS: atom_id res chain seq x y z
N SER A 1 10.82 24.29 -31.11
CA SER A 1 12.07 24.63 -30.39
C SER A 1 13.16 24.81 -31.44
N LYS A 2 14.07 25.78 -31.28
CA LYS A 2 15.16 26.00 -32.25
C LYS A 2 16.14 24.81 -32.14
N GLY A 3 16.38 24.10 -33.24
CA GLY A 3 17.22 22.88 -33.28
C GLY A 3 18.73 23.13 -33.20
N VAL A 4 19.13 24.37 -32.89
CA VAL A 4 20.53 24.82 -32.84
C VAL A 4 20.69 25.76 -31.65
N THR A 5 21.76 25.57 -30.88
CA THR A 5 22.26 26.53 -29.89
C THR A 5 23.45 27.28 -30.48
N ALA A 6 23.60 28.54 -30.12
CA ALA A 6 24.68 29.40 -30.59
C ALA A 6 25.34 30.09 -29.40
N ALA A 7 26.66 30.18 -29.41
CA ALA A 7 27.45 30.88 -28.40
C ALA A 7 28.63 31.58 -29.06
N VAL A 8 29.10 32.67 -28.44
CA VAL A 8 30.39 33.28 -28.78
C VAL A 8 31.40 32.82 -27.75
N VAL A 9 32.54 32.31 -28.22
CA VAL A 9 33.66 31.85 -27.39
C VAL A 9 34.83 32.80 -27.63
N THR A 10 35.33 33.42 -26.57
CA THR A 10 36.54 34.26 -26.62
C THR A 10 37.77 33.39 -26.34
N ALA A 11 38.68 33.31 -27.30
CA ALA A 11 39.95 32.61 -27.23
C ALA A 11 41.12 33.59 -27.44
N ASP A 12 42.37 33.12 -27.30
CA ASP A 12 43.57 33.96 -27.41
C ASP A 12 43.75 34.60 -28.80
N ASP A 13 43.17 34.00 -29.84
CA ASP A 13 43.18 34.46 -31.23
C ASP A 13 41.95 35.30 -31.61
N GLY A 14 40.99 35.49 -30.70
CA GLY A 14 39.82 36.34 -30.91
C GLY A 14 38.48 35.71 -30.49
N GLU A 15 37.38 36.25 -31.03
CA GLU A 15 36.02 35.77 -30.77
C GLU A 15 35.55 34.82 -31.87
N HIS A 16 34.99 33.67 -31.48
CA HIS A 16 34.52 32.61 -32.38
C HIS A 16 33.02 32.33 -32.17
N LEU A 17 32.25 32.25 -33.25
CA LEU A 17 30.87 31.76 -33.20
C LEU A 17 30.86 30.24 -33.21
N VAL A 18 30.31 29.64 -32.16
CA VAL A 18 30.09 28.19 -32.05
C VAL A 18 28.62 27.88 -32.19
N LEU A 19 28.29 26.98 -33.11
CA LEU A 19 26.95 26.46 -33.34
C LEU A 19 26.92 24.99 -32.96
N THR A 20 25.90 24.57 -32.20
CA THR A 20 25.74 23.18 -31.78
C THR A 20 24.31 22.73 -32.06
N ALA A 21 24.16 21.58 -32.71
CA ALA A 21 22.85 20.98 -32.91
C ALA A 21 22.28 20.47 -31.58
N VAL A 22 20.97 20.63 -31.39
CA VAL A 22 20.27 20.04 -30.23
C VAL A 22 20.04 18.55 -30.44
N ASP A 23 19.77 18.16 -31.69
CA ASP A 23 19.61 16.76 -32.08
C ASP A 23 20.99 16.11 -32.27
N ALA A 24 21.16 14.89 -31.77
CA ALA A 24 22.34 14.07 -32.02
C ALA A 24 22.21 13.29 -33.34
N GLY A 25 23.29 12.60 -33.73
CA GLY A 25 23.31 11.80 -34.94
C GLY A 25 23.37 12.63 -36.23
N SER A 26 23.29 11.95 -37.36
CA SER A 26 23.27 12.55 -38.70
C SER A 26 22.11 13.54 -38.89
N LYS A 27 21.01 13.34 -38.14
CA LYS A 27 19.87 14.27 -38.08
C LYS A 27 20.26 15.66 -37.54
N GLY A 28 21.27 15.72 -36.68
CA GLY A 28 21.84 16.96 -36.14
C GLY A 28 22.86 17.63 -37.05
N ALA A 29 23.15 17.10 -38.25
CA ALA A 29 24.10 17.73 -39.15
C ALA A 29 23.62 19.13 -39.55
N LEU A 30 24.45 20.14 -39.28
CA LEU A 30 24.13 21.54 -39.56
C LEU A 30 24.55 21.91 -40.98
N LYS A 31 23.79 22.82 -41.61
CA LYS A 31 24.22 23.60 -42.76
C LYS A 31 23.95 25.07 -42.49
N VAL A 32 24.92 25.92 -42.77
CA VAL A 32 24.86 27.35 -42.62
C VAL A 32 25.05 27.98 -43.99
N SER A 33 23.98 28.59 -44.51
CA SER A 33 24.01 29.33 -45.77
C SER A 33 24.02 30.83 -45.48
N ALA A 34 24.87 31.58 -46.17
CA ALA A 34 24.83 33.04 -46.17
C ALA A 34 24.17 33.54 -47.47
N SER A 35 23.29 34.54 -47.36
CA SER A 35 22.72 35.22 -48.53
C SER A 35 22.63 36.73 -48.27
N GLY A 36 23.22 37.54 -49.15
CA GLY A 36 23.26 39.00 -49.04
C GLY A 36 24.24 39.53 -47.99
N GLY A 37 24.40 40.86 -47.97
CA GLY A 37 25.25 41.59 -47.02
C GLY A 37 26.70 41.79 -47.48
N ASN A 38 27.34 42.86 -46.97
CA ASN A 38 28.75 43.21 -47.19
C ASN A 38 29.59 43.10 -45.90
N GLY A 39 29.00 42.60 -44.81
CA GLY A 39 29.61 42.52 -43.48
C GLY A 39 30.35 41.21 -43.18
N GLY A 40 30.83 40.49 -44.21
CA GLY A 40 31.65 39.28 -44.01
C GLY A 40 30.90 37.99 -43.68
N LEU A 41 29.58 37.93 -43.86
CA LEU A 41 28.77 36.73 -43.55
C LEU A 41 29.19 35.46 -44.30
N ALA A 42 29.86 35.60 -45.45
CA ALA A 42 30.42 34.48 -46.20
C ALA A 42 31.45 33.66 -45.37
N ALA A 43 32.09 34.27 -44.37
CA ALA A 43 33.02 33.59 -43.47
C ALA A 43 32.33 32.63 -42.48
N LEU A 44 31.00 32.66 -42.37
CA LEU A 44 30.22 31.77 -41.50
C LEU A 44 29.53 30.64 -42.28
N GLN A 45 29.85 30.46 -43.57
CA GLN A 45 29.18 29.46 -44.40
C GLN A 45 29.72 28.05 -44.11
N TYR A 46 28.80 27.09 -44.00
CA TYR A 46 29.11 25.67 -43.84
C TYR A 46 28.11 24.83 -44.63
N ASP A 47 28.57 24.09 -45.64
CA ASP A 47 27.72 23.21 -46.44
C ASP A 47 28.18 21.74 -46.44
N GLY A 48 29.27 21.45 -45.73
CA GLY A 48 29.89 20.12 -45.63
C GLY A 48 30.80 19.77 -46.80
N THR A 49 31.17 20.74 -47.63
CA THR A 49 32.15 20.59 -48.72
C THR A 49 33.44 21.36 -48.44
N ASP A 50 34.48 21.17 -49.26
CA ASP A 50 35.76 21.89 -49.18
C ASP A 50 35.62 23.43 -49.30
N ALA A 51 34.46 23.93 -49.73
CA ALA A 51 34.15 25.36 -49.79
C ALA A 51 33.64 25.94 -48.45
N SER A 52 33.47 25.12 -47.41
CA SER A 52 33.04 25.56 -46.09
C SER A 52 34.12 26.40 -45.40
N THR A 53 33.72 27.46 -44.71
CA THR A 53 34.63 28.37 -43.99
C THR A 53 34.62 28.15 -42.48
N MET A 54 33.66 27.39 -41.96
CA MET A 54 33.63 26.97 -40.56
C MET A 54 34.22 25.57 -40.38
N ASP A 55 34.89 25.34 -39.25
CA ASP A 55 35.43 24.05 -38.87
C ASP A 55 34.43 23.17 -38.12
N VAL A 56 34.53 21.84 -38.30
CA VAL A 56 33.75 20.85 -37.56
C VAL A 56 34.52 20.39 -36.33
N MET A 57 34.10 20.83 -35.15
CA MET A 57 34.73 20.39 -33.89
C MET A 57 34.31 18.97 -33.47
N VAL A 58 33.06 18.60 -33.73
CA VAL A 58 32.49 17.27 -33.43
C VAL A 58 31.58 16.85 -34.57
N GLU A 59 31.89 15.72 -35.19
CA GLU A 59 31.08 15.19 -36.29
C GLU A 59 29.74 14.65 -35.79
N ALA A 60 28.68 14.98 -36.51
CA ALA A 60 27.34 14.43 -36.31
C ALA A 60 27.31 12.96 -36.76
N LYS A 61 27.53 12.02 -35.83
CA LYS A 61 27.54 10.58 -36.09
C LYS A 61 26.39 9.85 -35.40
N ASP A 62 25.70 9.01 -36.15
CA ASP A 62 24.72 8.09 -35.59
C ASP A 62 25.42 7.02 -34.74
N ALA A 63 24.76 6.62 -33.67
CA ALA A 63 25.18 5.49 -32.88
C ALA A 63 24.90 4.19 -33.65
N VAL A 64 25.85 3.26 -33.66
CA VAL A 64 25.71 1.95 -34.28
C VAL A 64 25.94 0.88 -33.22
N VAL A 65 25.00 -0.05 -33.09
CA VAL A 65 25.13 -1.22 -32.21
C VAL A 65 24.84 -2.48 -33.00
N VAL A 66 25.49 -3.58 -32.62
CA VAL A 66 25.22 -4.91 -33.16
C VAL A 66 24.76 -5.79 -32.00
N VAL A 67 23.55 -6.32 -32.09
CA VAL A 67 22.98 -7.26 -31.11
C VAL A 67 22.65 -8.55 -31.83
N ASP A 68 23.24 -9.67 -31.40
CA ASP A 68 23.06 -11.00 -31.99
C ASP A 68 23.26 -11.04 -33.53
N GLY A 69 24.19 -10.21 -34.03
CA GLY A 69 24.49 -10.09 -35.46
C GLY A 69 23.60 -9.09 -36.23
N PHE A 70 22.58 -8.51 -35.60
CA PHE A 70 21.73 -7.50 -36.20
C PHE A 70 22.25 -6.09 -35.90
N THR A 71 22.56 -5.34 -36.95
CA THR A 71 23.00 -3.95 -36.85
C THR A 71 21.82 -3.00 -36.70
N ARG A 72 21.92 -2.06 -35.75
CA ARG A 72 20.96 -0.99 -35.53
C ARG A 72 21.67 0.36 -35.47
N THR A 73 21.23 1.29 -36.30
CA THR A 73 21.76 2.67 -36.38
C THR A 73 20.76 3.70 -35.84
N SER A 74 21.13 4.46 -34.82
CA SER A 74 20.24 5.40 -34.13
C SER A 74 20.85 6.79 -34.09
N SER A 75 20.03 7.82 -34.31
CA SER A 75 20.46 9.22 -34.09
C SER A 75 20.57 9.57 -32.60
N SER A 76 20.21 8.65 -31.70
CA SER A 76 20.29 8.79 -30.24
C SER A 76 21.14 7.67 -29.64
N ASN A 77 21.87 7.99 -28.57
CA ASN A 77 22.54 7.00 -27.74
C ASN A 77 21.56 6.15 -26.91
N THR A 78 20.26 6.45 -26.90
CA THR A 78 19.23 5.61 -26.29
C THR A 78 18.43 4.90 -27.38
N ILE A 79 18.48 3.57 -27.37
CA ILE A 79 17.83 2.68 -28.34
C ILE A 79 16.76 1.87 -27.61
N THR A 80 15.50 2.03 -27.99
CA THR A 80 14.34 1.40 -27.31
C THR A 80 13.60 0.39 -28.17
N ASP A 81 14.00 0.22 -29.43
CA ASP A 81 13.26 -0.52 -30.46
C ASP A 81 14.00 -1.77 -30.97
N LEU A 82 15.20 -2.04 -30.46
CA LEU A 82 16.02 -3.16 -30.90
C LEU A 82 15.61 -4.49 -30.27
N VAL A 83 15.36 -4.48 -28.96
CA VAL A 83 14.90 -5.65 -28.21
C VAL A 83 13.61 -5.27 -27.49
N PRO A 84 12.48 -5.96 -27.72
CA PRO A 84 11.20 -5.64 -27.09
C PRO A 84 11.32 -5.57 -25.56
N GLY A 85 10.86 -4.45 -24.99
CA GLY A 85 10.89 -4.22 -23.53
C GLY A 85 12.25 -3.80 -22.97
N VAL A 86 13.28 -3.61 -23.80
CA VAL A 86 14.62 -3.18 -23.38
C VAL A 86 14.92 -1.78 -23.93
N SER A 87 15.39 -0.91 -23.04
CA SER A 87 15.97 0.39 -23.40
C SER A 87 17.48 0.32 -23.19
N LEU A 88 18.24 0.38 -24.28
CA LEU A 88 19.69 0.34 -24.27
C LEU A 88 20.27 1.76 -24.35
N THR A 89 20.98 2.17 -23.31
CA THR A 89 21.72 3.45 -23.31
C THR A 89 23.20 3.21 -23.56
N LEU A 90 23.70 3.71 -24.69
CA LEU A 90 25.08 3.61 -25.13
C LEU A 90 25.92 4.72 -24.49
N THR A 91 27.02 4.34 -23.86
CA THR A 91 27.90 5.29 -23.13
C THR A 91 29.23 5.50 -23.83
N LYS A 92 29.84 4.43 -24.34
CA LYS A 92 31.13 4.48 -25.03
C LYS A 92 31.24 3.36 -26.06
N ALA A 93 31.72 3.69 -27.26
CA ALA A 93 32.00 2.71 -28.30
C ALA A 93 33.20 1.83 -27.94
N LYS A 94 33.07 0.53 -28.25
CA LYS A 94 34.11 -0.50 -28.09
C LYS A 94 34.07 -1.45 -29.28
N GLU A 95 34.49 -0.94 -30.44
CA GLU A 95 34.47 -1.70 -31.69
C GLU A 95 35.33 -2.96 -31.58
N GLY A 96 34.83 -4.09 -32.08
CA GLY A 96 35.52 -5.39 -32.04
C GLY A 96 35.46 -6.13 -30.69
N GLU A 97 35.01 -5.48 -29.61
CA GLU A 97 34.75 -6.16 -28.33
C GLU A 97 33.28 -6.61 -28.25
N THR A 98 33.06 -7.88 -27.90
CA THR A 98 31.71 -8.39 -27.61
C THR A 98 31.42 -8.26 -26.13
N GLN A 99 30.24 -7.74 -25.80
CA GLN A 99 29.72 -7.69 -24.43
C GLN A 99 28.46 -8.55 -24.33
N THR A 100 28.29 -9.25 -23.21
CA THR A 100 27.10 -10.06 -22.95
C THR A 100 26.11 -9.29 -22.07
N LEU A 101 24.90 -9.07 -22.57
CA LEU A 101 23.77 -8.58 -21.78
C LEU A 101 22.90 -9.76 -21.35
N THR A 102 22.87 -10.05 -20.05
CA THR A 102 22.00 -11.09 -19.49
C THR A 102 20.73 -10.44 -18.94
N ILE A 103 19.58 -10.85 -19.44
CA ILE A 103 18.26 -10.47 -18.89
C ILE A 103 17.78 -11.60 -17.99
N SER A 104 17.53 -11.30 -16.73
CA SER A 104 16.99 -12.25 -15.75
C SER A 104 15.75 -11.68 -15.06
N PRO A 105 14.77 -12.53 -14.70
CA PRO A 105 13.65 -12.09 -13.87
C PRO A 105 14.12 -11.45 -12.57
N ASP A 106 13.60 -10.27 -12.24
CA ASP A 106 13.78 -9.65 -10.93
C ASP A 106 12.52 -9.85 -10.08
N ASN A 107 12.61 -10.77 -9.11
CA ASN A 107 11.53 -11.08 -8.18
C ASN A 107 11.60 -10.24 -6.89
N SER A 108 12.46 -9.22 -6.81
CA SER A 108 12.70 -8.42 -5.59
C SER A 108 11.40 -7.83 -5.03
N THR A 109 10.63 -7.14 -5.86
CA THR A 109 9.38 -6.50 -5.46
C THR A 109 8.33 -7.52 -5.06
N LEU A 110 8.24 -8.66 -5.77
CA LEU A 110 7.33 -9.74 -5.42
C LEU A 110 7.66 -10.35 -4.04
N LYS A 111 8.95 -10.58 -3.75
CA LYS A 111 9.39 -11.07 -2.42
C LYS A 111 9.03 -10.09 -1.32
N THR A 112 9.24 -8.80 -1.54
CA THR A 112 8.85 -7.75 -0.57
C THR A 112 7.35 -7.80 -0.31
N ASN A 113 6.53 -7.85 -1.35
CA ASN A 113 5.08 -7.90 -1.23
C ASN A 113 4.58 -9.18 -0.55
N LEU A 114 5.16 -10.35 -0.86
CA LEU A 114 4.82 -11.61 -0.22
C LEU A 114 5.20 -11.62 1.27
N ASN A 115 6.35 -11.07 1.64
CA ASN A 115 6.72 -10.92 3.05
C ASN A 115 5.78 -9.97 3.80
N ALA A 116 5.39 -8.86 3.18
CA ALA A 116 4.41 -7.95 3.75
C ALA A 116 3.05 -8.63 3.96
N PHE A 117 2.59 -9.40 2.97
CA PHE A 117 1.39 -10.22 3.08
C PHE A 117 1.48 -11.24 4.22
N ILE A 118 2.56 -12.01 4.29
CA ILE A 118 2.80 -13.01 5.36
C ILE A 118 2.80 -12.34 6.73
N THR A 119 3.45 -11.19 6.85
CA THR A 119 3.50 -10.41 8.09
C THR A 119 2.11 -9.96 8.51
N ALA A 120 1.32 -9.42 7.58
CA ALA A 120 -0.05 -8.98 7.84
C ALA A 120 -0.96 -10.16 8.24
N TYR A 121 -0.89 -11.29 7.52
CA TYR A 121 -1.64 -12.50 7.85
C TYR A 121 -1.28 -13.02 9.25
N ASN A 122 0.02 -13.15 9.56
CA ASN A 122 0.48 -13.61 10.88
C ASN A 122 0.03 -12.67 12.00
N SER A 123 0.04 -11.36 11.74
CA SER A 123 -0.42 -10.35 12.69
C SER A 123 -1.91 -10.51 12.99
N ILE A 124 -2.76 -10.65 11.95
CA ILE A 124 -4.21 -10.85 12.13
C ILE A 124 -4.49 -12.16 12.86
N GLN A 125 -3.79 -13.24 12.51
CA GLN A 125 -3.93 -14.54 13.20
C GLN A 125 -3.60 -14.40 14.68
N SER A 126 -2.51 -13.71 15.01
CA SER A 126 -2.12 -13.41 16.40
C SER A 126 -3.18 -12.58 17.13
N THR A 127 -3.64 -11.48 16.52
CA THR A 127 -4.69 -10.62 17.11
C THR A 127 -5.97 -11.40 17.38
N LEU A 128 -6.46 -12.15 16.39
CA LEU A 128 -7.68 -12.95 16.56
C LEU A 128 -7.48 -14.01 17.64
N LYS A 129 -6.36 -14.74 17.62
CA LYS A 129 -6.03 -15.75 18.64
C LYS A 129 -6.02 -15.16 20.04
N ASN A 130 -5.32 -14.04 20.24
CA ASN A 130 -5.18 -13.40 21.55
C ASN A 130 -6.49 -12.81 22.05
N SER A 131 -7.30 -12.22 21.15
CA SER A 131 -8.60 -11.64 21.53
C SER A 131 -9.61 -12.67 22.01
N SER A 132 -9.52 -13.92 21.52
CA SER A 132 -10.43 -15.02 21.90
C SER A 132 -9.77 -16.10 22.77
N ALA A 133 -8.55 -15.87 23.27
CA ALA A 133 -7.79 -16.87 24.02
C ALA A 133 -8.41 -17.14 25.41
N TYR A 134 -8.28 -18.38 25.85
CA TYR A 134 -8.52 -18.77 27.23
C TYR A 134 -7.21 -19.30 27.82
N ASN A 135 -6.74 -18.69 28.91
CA ASN A 135 -5.60 -19.18 29.66
C ASN A 135 -6.08 -20.21 30.68
N ALA A 136 -5.80 -21.49 30.43
CA ALA A 136 -6.20 -22.59 31.29
C ALA A 136 -5.42 -22.64 32.62
N GLU A 137 -4.20 -22.09 32.66
CA GLU A 137 -3.37 -22.06 33.87
C GLU A 137 -3.87 -21.03 34.87
N THR A 138 -4.26 -19.85 34.38
CA THR A 138 -4.77 -18.75 35.22
C THR A 138 -6.30 -18.69 35.26
N GLY A 139 -6.99 -19.59 34.56
CA GLY A 139 -8.44 -19.60 34.42
C GLY A 139 -9.02 -18.34 33.79
N THR A 140 -8.21 -17.57 33.04
CA THR A 140 -8.55 -16.22 32.58
C THR A 140 -9.00 -16.23 31.11
N ALA A 141 -10.18 -15.67 30.85
CA ALA A 141 -10.72 -15.48 29.50
C ALA A 141 -10.35 -14.09 28.95
N SER A 142 -9.94 -14.03 27.68
CA SER A 142 -9.86 -12.77 26.93
C SER A 142 -11.26 -12.19 26.66
N THR A 143 -11.34 -10.90 26.35
CA THR A 143 -12.61 -10.17 26.15
C THR A 143 -13.54 -10.83 25.13
N MET A 144 -13.01 -11.41 24.05
CA MET A 144 -13.80 -12.06 22.99
C MET A 144 -13.80 -13.59 23.09
N THR A 145 -13.47 -14.15 24.26
CA THR A 145 -13.55 -15.61 24.48
C THR A 145 -14.96 -16.09 24.25
N GLY A 146 -15.12 -17.14 23.44
CA GLY A 146 -16.44 -17.65 23.10
C GLY A 146 -17.20 -16.81 22.06
N ASP A 147 -16.63 -15.73 21.53
CA ASP A 147 -17.28 -14.96 20.47
C ASP A 147 -17.31 -15.74 19.14
N ALA A 148 -18.51 -15.91 18.59
CA ALA A 148 -18.73 -16.70 17.38
C ALA A 148 -18.21 -16.02 16.11
N MET A 149 -18.20 -14.69 16.07
CA MET A 149 -17.72 -13.93 14.91
C MET A 149 -16.20 -14.00 14.83
N VAL A 150 -15.48 -13.85 15.95
CA VAL A 150 -14.01 -14.01 15.98
C VAL A 150 -13.61 -15.41 15.51
N ARG A 151 -14.28 -16.46 16.03
CA ARG A 151 -14.05 -17.84 15.55
C ARG A 151 -14.37 -17.99 14.07
N GLY A 152 -15.48 -17.42 13.61
CA GLY A 152 -15.87 -17.46 12.20
C GLY A 152 -14.78 -16.86 11.28
N LEU A 153 -14.27 -15.68 11.65
CA LEU A 153 -13.20 -15.01 10.92
C LEU A 153 -11.90 -15.83 10.90
N GLN A 154 -11.50 -16.40 12.03
CA GLN A 154 -10.32 -17.29 12.10
C GLN A 154 -10.46 -18.48 11.15
N GLN A 155 -11.65 -19.10 11.12
CA GLN A 155 -11.91 -20.26 10.27
C GLN A 155 -11.96 -19.87 8.79
N GLN A 156 -12.55 -18.73 8.44
CA GLN A 156 -12.58 -18.22 7.07
C GLN A 156 -11.17 -17.91 6.55
N LEU A 157 -10.35 -17.18 7.33
CA LEU A 157 -8.97 -16.87 6.96
C LEU A 157 -8.12 -18.13 6.80
N ARG A 158 -8.21 -19.06 7.76
CA ARG A 158 -7.51 -20.35 7.68
C ARG A 158 -7.99 -21.17 6.48
N GLY A 159 -9.28 -21.12 6.16
CA GLY A 159 -9.86 -21.78 4.99
C GLY A 159 -9.23 -21.32 3.68
N GLN A 160 -9.00 -20.01 3.51
CA GLN A 160 -8.34 -19.46 2.32
C GLN A 160 -6.92 -19.99 2.12
N ILE A 161 -6.16 -20.10 3.22
CA ILE A 161 -4.81 -20.69 3.18
C ILE A 161 -4.88 -22.20 2.92
N SER A 162 -5.77 -22.90 3.62
CA SER A 162 -5.90 -24.35 3.56
C SER A 162 -6.36 -24.86 2.19
N ALA A 163 -7.15 -24.07 1.46
CA ALA A 163 -7.58 -24.39 0.10
C ALA A 163 -6.42 -24.38 -0.92
N ASN A 164 -5.32 -23.71 -0.61
CA ASN A 164 -4.22 -23.42 -1.54
C ASN A 164 -2.87 -23.95 -1.06
N VAL A 165 -2.85 -24.95 -0.15
CA VAL A 165 -1.63 -25.45 0.50
C VAL A 165 -0.56 -25.91 -0.50
N ASN A 166 -0.98 -26.62 -1.55
CA ASN A 166 -0.04 -27.15 -2.54
C ASN A 166 0.62 -26.04 -3.35
N ASP A 167 -0.16 -25.05 -3.80
CA ASP A 167 0.34 -23.92 -4.59
C ASP A 167 1.23 -23.00 -3.76
N LEU A 168 0.84 -22.75 -2.51
CA LEU A 168 1.65 -22.02 -1.53
C LEU A 168 3.01 -22.71 -1.31
N LYS A 169 2.99 -24.02 -1.06
CA LYS A 169 4.22 -24.80 -0.85
C LYS A 169 5.09 -24.82 -2.11
N ALA A 170 4.50 -24.94 -3.28
CA ALA A 170 5.20 -24.88 -4.56
C ALA A 170 5.91 -23.53 -4.76
N LEU A 171 5.33 -22.45 -4.25
CA LEU A 171 5.92 -21.10 -4.24
C LEU A 171 6.83 -20.83 -3.02
N GLY A 172 7.14 -21.84 -2.21
CA GLY A 172 8.04 -21.70 -1.07
C GLY A 172 7.42 -21.09 0.18
N VAL A 173 6.09 -20.96 0.25
CA VAL A 173 5.39 -20.57 1.47
C VAL A 173 5.18 -21.80 2.36
N THR A 174 5.72 -21.74 3.57
CA THR A 174 5.53 -22.78 4.59
C THR A 174 4.40 -22.38 5.52
N ILE A 175 3.56 -23.35 5.88
CA ILE A 175 2.50 -23.19 6.88
C ILE A 175 2.91 -24.01 8.11
N ALA A 176 3.15 -23.34 9.23
CA ALA A 176 3.49 -23.99 10.48
C ALA A 176 2.26 -24.63 11.14
N ALA A 177 2.48 -25.49 12.14
CA ALA A 177 1.41 -26.20 12.84
C ALA A 177 0.43 -25.24 13.57
N ASP A 178 0.89 -24.06 13.97
CA ASP A 178 0.08 -23.01 14.57
C ASP A 178 -0.67 -22.15 13.53
N GLY A 179 -0.48 -22.44 12.25
CA GLY A 179 -1.10 -21.75 11.13
C GLY A 179 -0.37 -20.48 10.68
N THR A 180 0.81 -20.17 11.25
CA THR A 180 1.65 -19.06 10.78
C THR A 180 2.34 -19.38 9.46
N LEU A 181 2.62 -18.34 8.67
CA LEU A 181 3.26 -18.45 7.37
C LEU A 181 4.71 -17.98 7.43
N SER A 182 5.56 -18.58 6.61
CA SER A 182 6.93 -18.10 6.34
C SER A 182 7.30 -18.33 4.87
N LEU A 183 8.23 -17.52 4.35
CA LEU A 183 8.68 -17.60 2.96
C LEU A 183 10.11 -18.13 2.85
N ASN A 184 10.30 -19.12 1.99
CA ASN A 184 11.62 -19.49 1.49
C ASN A 184 11.86 -18.81 0.13
N SER A 185 12.63 -17.71 0.14
CA SER A 185 12.92 -16.92 -1.06
C SER A 185 13.62 -17.71 -2.17
N THR A 186 14.49 -18.67 -1.81
CA THR A 186 15.21 -19.49 -2.79
C THR A 186 14.27 -20.47 -3.50
N THR A 187 13.35 -21.08 -2.75
CA THR A 187 12.31 -21.94 -3.34
C THR A 187 11.39 -21.12 -4.25
N LEU A 188 11.02 -19.91 -3.84
CA LEU A 188 10.23 -19.00 -4.67
C LEU A 188 10.94 -18.67 -5.99
N ASP A 189 12.22 -18.28 -5.96
CA ASP A 189 12.99 -18.00 -7.18
C ASP A 189 13.08 -19.22 -8.11
N THR A 190 13.27 -20.39 -7.52
CA THR A 190 13.31 -21.66 -8.27
C THR A 190 11.95 -21.99 -8.90
N ALA A 191 10.85 -21.68 -8.21
CA ALA A 191 9.51 -21.89 -8.73
C ALA A 191 9.19 -20.92 -9.88
N LEU A 192 9.53 -19.64 -9.73
CA LEU A 192 9.23 -18.59 -10.71
C LEU A 192 10.11 -18.66 -11.95
N SER A 193 11.35 -19.14 -11.83
CA SER A 193 12.17 -19.43 -13.02
C SER A 193 11.58 -20.55 -13.89
N LYS A 194 10.83 -21.48 -13.29
CA LYS A 194 10.14 -22.57 -14.01
C LYS A 194 8.74 -22.18 -14.48
N ASN A 195 8.02 -21.38 -13.71
CA ASN A 195 6.67 -20.92 -14.02
C ASN A 195 6.48 -19.47 -13.54
N PRO A 196 6.82 -18.48 -14.39
CA PRO A 196 6.74 -17.06 -14.04
C PRO A 196 5.34 -16.59 -13.64
N GLU A 197 4.30 -17.28 -14.12
CA GLU A 197 2.90 -16.91 -13.87
C GLU A 197 2.33 -17.49 -12.56
N ALA A 198 3.05 -18.40 -11.90
CA ALA A 198 2.53 -19.14 -10.74
C ALA A 198 2.09 -18.21 -9.60
N ALA A 199 2.90 -17.19 -9.29
CA ALA A 199 2.55 -16.21 -8.25
C ALA A 199 1.32 -15.38 -8.64
N THR A 200 1.21 -14.95 -9.90
CA THR A 200 0.05 -14.18 -10.39
C THR A 200 -1.23 -15.01 -10.38
N LYS A 201 -1.17 -16.28 -10.77
CA LYS A 201 -2.32 -17.20 -10.75
C LYS A 201 -2.84 -17.46 -9.35
N LEU A 202 -1.98 -17.39 -8.33
CA LEU A 202 -2.39 -17.59 -6.94
C LEU A 202 -2.80 -16.27 -6.27
N PHE A 203 -1.90 -15.28 -6.25
CA PHE A 203 -2.04 -14.04 -5.47
C PHE A 203 -2.59 -12.85 -6.25
N GLY A 204 -2.69 -12.94 -7.58
CA GLY A 204 -3.18 -11.86 -8.41
C GLY A 204 -4.66 -11.52 -8.15
N ALA A 205 -5.14 -10.42 -8.72
CA ALA A 205 -6.50 -9.92 -8.50
C ALA A 205 -7.60 -10.93 -8.88
N GLU A 206 -7.36 -11.76 -9.91
CA GLU A 206 -8.22 -12.88 -10.31
C GLU A 206 -7.64 -14.25 -9.91
N GLY A 207 -6.64 -14.25 -9.02
CA GLY A 207 -5.95 -15.44 -8.57
C GLY A 207 -6.79 -16.29 -7.62
N ALA A 208 -6.45 -17.58 -7.55
CA ALA A 208 -7.18 -18.59 -6.76
C ALA A 208 -7.26 -18.24 -5.26
N MET A 209 -6.27 -17.54 -4.72
CA MET A 209 -6.27 -17.01 -3.35
C MET A 209 -6.58 -15.51 -3.30
N GLY A 210 -6.00 -14.73 -4.22
CA GLY A 210 -6.10 -13.27 -4.20
C GLY A 210 -7.53 -12.76 -4.26
N LYS A 211 -8.35 -13.30 -5.19
CA LYS A 211 -9.75 -12.89 -5.35
C LYS A 211 -10.62 -13.25 -4.13
N PRO A 212 -10.70 -14.53 -3.70
CA PRO A 212 -11.56 -14.88 -2.57
C PRO A 212 -11.12 -14.21 -1.26
N LEU A 213 -9.82 -13.99 -1.06
CA LEU A 213 -9.33 -13.26 0.11
C LEU A 213 -9.75 -11.79 0.08
N THR A 214 -9.66 -11.13 -1.08
CA THR A 214 -10.11 -9.74 -1.24
C THR A 214 -11.61 -9.60 -0.98
N GLU A 215 -12.41 -10.54 -1.50
CA GLU A 215 -13.85 -10.59 -1.25
C GLU A 215 -14.17 -10.80 0.23
N LEU A 216 -13.46 -11.72 0.90
CA LEU A 216 -13.60 -11.98 2.34
C LEU A 216 -13.27 -10.73 3.16
N LEU A 217 -12.18 -10.02 2.82
CA LEU A 217 -11.81 -8.79 3.51
C LEU A 217 -12.89 -7.72 3.30
N LYS A 218 -13.38 -7.56 2.07
CA LYS A 218 -14.44 -6.61 1.75
C LYS A 218 -15.73 -6.91 2.51
N SER A 219 -16.19 -8.17 2.56
CA SER A 219 -17.42 -8.53 3.26
C SER A 219 -17.37 -8.27 4.77
N ASN A 220 -16.18 -8.24 5.36
CA ASN A 220 -16.01 -8.05 6.80
C ASN A 220 -15.63 -6.63 7.20
N LEU A 221 -14.85 -5.93 6.37
CA LEU A 221 -14.27 -4.62 6.66
C LEU A 221 -14.97 -3.46 5.96
N ASP A 222 -15.97 -3.71 5.11
CA ASP A 222 -16.74 -2.63 4.49
C ASP A 222 -17.27 -1.67 5.56
N ALA A 223 -17.03 -0.37 5.34
CA ALA A 223 -17.30 0.68 6.32
C ALA A 223 -18.79 0.86 6.63
N THR A 224 -19.68 0.30 5.81
CA THR A 224 -21.14 0.40 5.98
C THR A 224 -21.77 -0.98 6.17
N THR A 225 -21.45 -1.94 5.31
CA THR A 225 -22.11 -3.26 5.29
C THR A 225 -21.26 -4.38 5.86
N GLY A 226 -20.03 -4.09 6.28
CA GLY A 226 -19.11 -5.09 6.80
C GLY A 226 -19.63 -5.73 8.09
N THR A 227 -19.40 -7.04 8.26
CA THR A 227 -19.79 -7.77 9.48
C THR A 227 -19.29 -7.10 10.76
N ILE A 228 -18.04 -6.60 10.75
CA ILE A 228 -17.43 -5.92 11.91
C ILE A 228 -18.15 -4.59 12.20
N THR A 229 -18.43 -3.82 11.14
CA THR A 229 -19.16 -2.56 11.23
C THR A 229 -20.56 -2.77 11.81
N GLN A 230 -21.29 -3.76 11.30
CA GLN A 230 -22.67 -4.04 11.73
C GLN A 230 -22.73 -4.54 13.18
N ARG A 231 -21.77 -5.39 13.60
CA ARG A 231 -21.64 -5.82 14.99
C ARG A 231 -21.36 -4.63 15.91
N THR A 232 -20.42 -3.76 15.53
CA THR A 232 -20.07 -2.55 16.29
C THR A 232 -21.27 -1.61 16.44
N SER A 233 -22.00 -1.35 15.36
CA SER A 233 -23.21 -0.52 15.38
C SER A 233 -24.29 -1.10 16.30
N SER A 234 -24.50 -2.42 16.26
CA SER A 234 -25.47 -3.11 17.10
C SER A 234 -25.09 -3.05 18.58
N LEU A 235 -23.82 -3.25 18.92
CA LEU A 235 -23.31 -3.12 20.28
C LEU A 235 -23.46 -1.69 20.81
N ASN A 236 -23.13 -0.68 19.99
CA ASN A 236 -23.31 0.73 20.37
C ASN A 236 -24.78 1.09 20.63
N LYS A 237 -25.72 0.52 19.86
CA LYS A 237 -27.16 0.69 20.13
C LYS A 237 -27.59 0.03 21.43
N GLN A 238 -27.06 -1.17 21.74
CA GLN A 238 -27.32 -1.85 23.00
C GLN A 238 -26.78 -1.06 24.19
N ILE A 239 -25.57 -0.52 24.08
CA ILE A 239 -24.97 0.37 25.10
C ILE A 239 -25.91 1.55 25.37
N LYS A 240 -26.35 2.28 24.34
CA LYS A 240 -27.28 3.40 24.49
C LYS A 240 -28.63 3.02 25.12
N ALA A 241 -29.14 1.83 24.78
CA ALA A 241 -30.38 1.34 25.38
C ALA A 241 -30.20 1.01 26.87
N LEU A 242 -29.07 0.42 27.25
CA LEU A 242 -28.72 0.12 28.64
C LEU A 242 -28.48 1.40 29.45
N GLU A 243 -27.81 2.40 28.89
CA GLU A 243 -27.65 3.73 29.50
C GLU A 243 -29.02 4.35 29.82
N LYS A 244 -29.95 4.32 28.86
CA LYS A 244 -31.31 4.81 29.09
C LYS A 244 -32.04 4.03 30.20
N GLN A 245 -31.86 2.71 30.26
CA GLN A 245 -32.47 1.88 31.30
C GLN A 245 -31.91 2.20 32.69
N LEU A 246 -30.63 2.54 32.80
CA LEU A 246 -30.02 3.02 34.04
C LEU A 246 -30.64 4.36 34.46
N ASP A 247 -30.75 5.33 33.56
CA ASP A 247 -31.38 6.62 33.85
C ASP A 247 -32.83 6.48 34.33
N ASP A 248 -33.62 5.62 33.67
CA ASP A 248 -35.01 5.35 34.04
C ASP A 248 -35.10 4.64 35.42
N LEU A 249 -34.14 3.77 35.73
CA LEU A 249 -34.05 3.08 37.02
C LEU A 249 -33.70 4.06 38.15
N ASP A 250 -32.74 4.94 37.93
CA ASP A 250 -32.32 5.96 38.90
C ASP A 250 -33.48 6.89 39.25
N ALA A 251 -34.21 7.39 38.24
CA ALA A 251 -35.40 8.21 38.46
C ALA A 251 -36.52 7.46 39.21
N ARG A 252 -36.62 6.13 39.04
CA ARG A 252 -37.58 5.31 39.80
C ARG A 252 -37.13 5.12 41.24
N MET A 253 -35.84 4.90 41.49
CA MET A 253 -35.29 4.75 42.84
C MET A 253 -35.47 6.04 43.65
N GLU A 254 -35.29 7.20 43.03
CA GLU A 254 -35.57 8.51 43.64
C GLU A 254 -37.03 8.62 44.09
N LYS A 255 -38.00 8.29 43.22
CA LYS A 255 -39.43 8.30 43.57
C LYS A 255 -39.78 7.31 44.69
N VAL A 256 -39.13 6.15 44.72
CA VAL A 256 -39.33 5.16 45.79
C VAL A 256 -38.79 5.69 47.12
N SER A 257 -37.60 6.30 47.11
CA SER A 257 -37.01 6.96 48.28
C SER A 257 -37.93 8.05 48.82
N ASP A 258 -38.39 8.97 47.96
CA ASP A 258 -39.32 10.04 48.33
C ASP A 258 -40.62 9.52 48.96
N ARG A 259 -41.18 8.47 48.38
CA ARG A 259 -42.40 7.84 48.91
C ARG A 259 -42.15 7.26 50.30
N TYR A 260 -41.05 6.54 50.50
CA TYR A 260 -40.75 5.96 51.80
C TYR A 260 -40.46 7.04 52.84
N THR A 261 -39.74 8.11 52.49
CA THR A 261 -39.54 9.28 53.37
C THR A 261 -40.89 9.86 53.81
N LYS A 262 -41.81 10.11 52.86
CA LYS A 262 -43.16 10.61 53.18
C LYS A 262 -43.96 9.65 54.08
N GLN A 263 -43.93 8.35 53.80
CA GLN A 263 -44.60 7.34 54.61
C GLN A 263 -44.04 7.29 56.04
N PHE A 264 -42.71 7.38 56.18
CA PHE A 264 -42.04 7.39 57.46
C PHE A 264 -42.40 8.64 58.29
N THR A 265 -42.33 9.83 57.70
CA THR A 265 -42.73 11.08 58.36
C THR A 265 -44.22 11.08 58.78
N ALA A 266 -45.10 10.53 57.94
CA ALA A 266 -46.52 10.37 58.29
C ALA A 266 -46.71 9.39 59.45
N MET A 267 -45.97 8.27 59.46
CA MET A 267 -45.96 7.33 60.58
C MET A 267 -45.46 7.98 61.88
N GLU A 268 -44.37 8.75 61.85
CA GLU A 268 -43.88 9.48 63.02
C GLU A 268 -44.95 10.45 63.57
N THR A 269 -45.60 11.20 62.68
CA THR A 269 -46.67 12.13 63.06
C THR A 269 -47.83 11.40 63.75
N LEU A 270 -48.26 10.26 63.20
CA LEU A 270 -49.31 9.43 63.80
C LEU A 270 -48.89 8.88 65.16
N VAL A 271 -47.66 8.42 65.32
CA VAL A 271 -47.12 7.94 66.61
C VAL A 271 -47.14 9.07 67.64
N THR A 272 -46.69 10.28 67.28
CA THR A 272 -46.74 11.44 68.18
C THR A 272 -48.17 11.82 68.57
N GLN A 273 -49.11 11.79 67.61
CA GLN A 273 -50.54 12.02 67.88
C GLN A 273 -51.13 10.96 68.80
N MET A 274 -50.81 9.68 68.58
CA MET A 274 -51.26 8.58 69.44
C MET A 274 -50.69 8.69 70.86
N GLN A 275 -49.42 9.06 71.01
CA GLN A 275 -48.82 9.32 72.32
C GLN A 275 -49.52 10.49 73.04
N SER A 276 -49.82 11.58 72.33
CA SER A 276 -50.53 12.75 72.88
C SER A 276 -51.99 12.43 73.26
N ALA A 277 -52.66 11.59 72.47
CA ALA A 277 -54.00 11.10 72.79
C ALA A 277 -53.97 10.17 74.02
N SER A 278 -52.98 9.28 74.10
CA SER A 278 -52.78 8.38 75.23
C SER A 278 -52.49 9.13 76.53
N SER A 279 -51.67 10.19 76.49
CA SER A 279 -51.41 11.02 77.67
C SER A 279 -52.64 11.80 78.13
N SER A 280 -53.43 12.31 77.18
CA SER A 280 -54.71 12.99 77.46
C SER A 280 -55.72 12.05 78.12
N LEU A 281 -55.85 10.81 77.63
CA LEU A 281 -56.70 9.77 78.24
C LEU A 281 -56.21 9.37 79.63
N ALA A 282 -54.90 9.18 79.80
CA ALA A 282 -54.33 8.87 81.11
C ALA A 282 -54.63 9.98 82.13
N SER A 283 -54.52 11.25 81.73
CA SER A 283 -54.87 12.39 82.57
C SER A 283 -56.35 12.41 82.98
N GLN A 284 -57.26 12.03 82.07
CA GLN A 284 -58.70 11.95 82.36
C GLN A 284 -59.07 10.76 83.27
N LEU A 285 -58.26 9.71 83.29
CA LEU A 285 -58.45 8.54 84.15
C LEU A 285 -57.87 8.72 85.57
N THR A 286 -56.95 9.67 85.74
CA THR A 286 -56.34 10.01 87.04
C THR A 286 -57.02 11.20 87.75
N SER A 287 -58.07 11.77 87.15
CA SER A 287 -58.93 12.81 87.76
C SER A 287 -60.28 12.23 88.13
#